data_AF-A0A0U2VPY5-F1
#
_entry.id   AF-A0A0U2VPY5-F1
#
_cell.length_a   1.000
_cell.length_b   1.000
_cell.length_c   1.000
_cell.angle_alpha   90.00
_cell.angle_beta   90.00
_cell.angle_gamma   90.00
#
_symmetry.space_group_name_H-M   'P 1'
#
loop_
_entity.id
_entity.type
_entity.pdbx_description
1 polymer ?
#
loop_
_entity_poly.entity_id
_entity_poly.type
_entity_poly.pdbx_seq_one_letter_code
_entity_poly.pdbx_strand_id
1 'polypeptide(L)'
;MKPGYNVLIGTENQFIVGYSLHQRPTDTRCLKPHLEKVKAALGKLPDTVIADAGYGGEENYAYLEQEEVQAIVKYSTYHKEKSKKWQLEVGWLSLAHNLLKWATMNQKGRVRVQV
;
A
#
# COMPACT_ATOMS: atom_id res chain seq x y z
N MET A 1 16.22 10.00 20.49
CA MET A 1 16.19 10.10 19.01
C MET A 1 16.60 11.51 18.62
N LYS A 2 17.46 11.70 17.62
CA LYS A 2 17.84 13.05 17.18
C LYS A 2 16.62 13.72 16.51
N PRO A 3 16.39 15.03 16.68
CA PRO A 3 15.33 15.72 15.96
C PRO A 3 15.61 15.63 14.45
N GLY A 4 14.65 15.11 13.71
CA GLY A 4 14.67 15.00 12.26
C GLY A 4 13.31 15.38 11.70
N TYR A 5 13.31 16.01 10.55
CA TYR A 5 12.11 16.41 9.83
C TYR A 5 12.09 15.73 8.47
N ASN A 6 10.93 15.20 8.10
CA ASN A 6 10.65 14.74 6.74
C ASN A 6 10.08 15.94 5.97
N VAL A 7 10.78 16.32 4.91
CA VAL A 7 10.31 17.36 3.98
C VAL A 7 9.50 16.68 2.89
N LEU A 8 8.27 17.16 2.71
CA LEU A 8 7.39 16.74 1.63
C LEU A 8 7.25 17.85 0.60
N ILE A 9 7.42 17.52 -0.67
CA ILE A 9 7.33 18.46 -1.78
C ILE A 9 6.34 17.90 -2.80
N GLY A 10 5.31 18.68 -3.10
CA GLY A 10 4.36 18.40 -4.17
C GLY A 10 4.78 19.14 -5.43
N THR A 11 4.77 18.44 -6.57
CA THR A 11 5.15 19.01 -7.86
C THR A 11 4.08 18.75 -8.91
N GLU A 12 3.87 19.71 -9.80
CA GLU A 12 2.98 19.59 -10.95
C GLU A 12 3.64 20.29 -12.15
N ASN A 13 3.69 19.64 -13.32
CA ASN A 13 4.24 20.22 -14.55
C ASN A 13 5.64 20.85 -14.39
N GLN A 14 6.51 20.20 -13.62
CA GLN A 14 7.87 20.67 -13.26
C GLN A 14 7.93 21.90 -12.33
N PHE A 15 6.80 22.32 -11.75
CA PHE A 15 6.73 23.36 -10.73
C PHE A 15 6.53 22.75 -9.35
N ILE A 16 7.07 23.42 -8.32
CA ILE A 16 6.75 23.11 -6.93
C ILE A 16 5.42 23.80 -6.59
N VAL A 17 4.41 23.01 -6.25
CA VAL A 17 3.05 23.51 -5.93
C VAL A 17 2.80 23.58 -4.43
N GLY A 18 3.62 22.90 -3.62
CA GLY A 18 3.57 23.02 -2.17
C GLY A 18 4.67 22.25 -1.47
N TYR A 19 4.94 22.62 -0.23
CA TYR A 19 5.87 21.91 0.64
C TYR A 19 5.34 21.82 2.07
N SER A 20 5.77 20.81 2.81
CA SER A 20 5.48 20.70 4.23
C SER A 20 6.58 19.97 5.01
N LEU A 21 6.75 20.36 6.27
CA LEU A 21 7.70 19.76 7.20
C LEU A 21 6.93 18.92 8.22
N HIS A 22 7.37 17.68 8.42
CA HIS A 22 6.77 16.74 9.36
C HIS A 22 7.81 16.20 10.32
N GLN A 23 7.55 16.29 11.62
CA GLN A 23 8.40 15.69 12.64
C GLN A 23 7.95 14.25 12.91
N ARG A 24 7.99 13.41 11.88
CA ARG A 24 7.56 12.00 11.94
C ARG A 24 8.60 11.10 11.28
N PRO A 25 8.84 9.91 11.82
CA PRO A 25 9.80 8.98 11.23
C PRO A 25 9.29 8.29 9.97
N THR A 26 7.97 8.21 9.77
CA THR A 26 7.34 7.54 8.63
C THR A 26 6.46 8.48 7.83
N ASP A 27 6.42 8.26 6.52
CA ASP A 27 5.74 9.14 5.56
C ASP A 27 4.24 8.92 5.48
N THR A 28 3.74 7.78 5.97
CA THR A 28 2.34 7.37 5.83
C THR A 28 1.36 8.41 6.36
N ARG A 29 1.68 9.10 7.45
CA ARG A 29 0.78 10.11 8.03
C ARG A 29 1.06 11.54 7.56
N CYS A 30 1.98 11.73 6.62
CA CYS A 30 2.42 13.04 6.15
C CYS A 30 1.60 13.53 4.94
N LEU A 31 0.94 12.62 4.20
CA LEU A 31 0.20 12.94 2.98
C LEU A 31 -1.00 13.86 3.24
N LYS A 32 -1.95 13.43 4.08
CA LYS A 32 -3.16 14.22 4.38
C LYS A 32 -2.83 15.64 4.84
N PRO A 33 -1.95 15.86 5.85
CA PRO A 33 -1.61 17.21 6.27
C PRO A 33 -0.84 18.03 5.20
N HIS A 34 -0.15 17.37 4.26
CA HIS A 34 0.47 18.05 3.12
C HIS A 34 -0.59 18.51 2.12
N LEU A 35 -1.53 17.63 1.75
CA LEU A 35 -2.60 17.93 0.80
C LEU A 35 -3.53 19.02 1.32
N GLU A 36 -3.86 19.04 2.61
CA GLU A 36 -4.62 20.15 3.21
C GLU A 36 -3.89 21.49 3.09
N LYS A 37 -2.56 21.52 3.22
CA LYS A 37 -1.77 22.75 3.00
C LYS A 37 -1.79 23.18 1.53
N VAL A 38 -1.66 22.22 0.61
CA VAL A 38 -1.76 22.48 -0.83
C VAL A 38 -3.15 23.02 -1.18
N LYS A 39 -4.22 22.40 -0.66
CA LYS A 39 -5.60 22.83 -0.82
C LYS A 39 -5.83 24.24 -0.29
N ALA A 40 -5.29 24.56 0.88
CA ALA A 40 -5.38 25.90 1.45
C ALA A 40 -4.61 26.94 0.62
N ALA A 41 -3.48 26.58 0.02
CA ALA A 41 -2.65 27.49 -0.77
C ALA A 41 -3.21 27.73 -2.19
N LEU A 42 -3.74 26.69 -2.83
CA LEU A 42 -4.21 26.73 -4.23
C LEU A 42 -5.72 26.84 -4.36
N GLY A 43 -6.46 26.73 -3.27
CA GLY A 43 -7.93 26.71 -3.22
C GLY A 43 -8.56 25.38 -3.68
N LYS A 44 -7.76 24.41 -4.12
CA LYS A 44 -8.22 23.10 -4.57
C LYS A 44 -7.17 22.01 -4.37
N LEU A 45 -7.63 20.76 -4.34
CA LEU A 45 -6.77 19.59 -4.44
C LEU A 45 -6.44 19.30 -5.91
N PRO A 46 -5.32 18.60 -6.19
CA PRO A 46 -5.06 18.08 -7.52
C PRO A 46 -6.05 16.96 -7.85
N ASP A 47 -6.40 16.83 -9.13
CA ASP A 47 -7.32 15.78 -9.60
C ASP A 47 -6.74 14.37 -9.43
N THR A 48 -5.40 14.27 -9.44
CA THR A 48 -4.67 13.01 -9.28
C THR A 48 -3.49 13.19 -8.35
N VAL A 49 -3.34 12.28 -7.40
CA VAL A 49 -2.18 12.20 -6.50
C VAL A 49 -1.36 10.97 -6.82
N ILE A 50 -0.09 11.19 -7.14
CA ILE A 50 0.90 10.14 -7.41
C ILE A 50 1.90 10.13 -6.26
N ALA A 51 2.07 8.97 -5.60
CA ALA A 51 3.00 8.85 -4.48
C ALA A 51 3.61 7.44 -4.37
N ASP A 52 4.72 7.34 -3.64
CA ASP A 52 5.38 6.05 -3.39
C ASP A 52 4.62 5.16 -2.39
N ALA A 53 5.18 3.97 -2.14
CA ALA A 53 4.58 2.97 -1.25
C ALA A 53 4.61 3.35 0.24
N GLY A 54 5.41 4.34 0.64
CA GLY A 54 5.46 4.87 2.00
C GLY A 54 4.18 5.63 2.39
N TYR A 55 3.47 6.18 1.40
CA TYR A 55 2.14 6.78 1.57
C TYR A 55 1.00 5.76 1.41
N GLY A 56 1.31 4.52 1.03
CA GLY A 56 0.33 3.46 0.85
C GLY A 56 -0.23 2.93 2.16
N GLY A 57 -1.39 3.45 2.56
CA GLY A 57 -2.10 3.05 3.78
C GLY A 57 -3.58 3.41 3.70
N GLU A 58 -4.41 2.62 4.39
CA GLU A 58 -5.87 2.74 4.38
C GLU A 58 -6.36 4.16 4.69
N GLU A 59 -5.80 4.80 5.71
CA GLU A 59 -6.15 6.18 6.09
C GLU A 59 -5.97 7.18 4.93
N ASN A 60 -4.92 7.01 4.11
CA ASN A 60 -4.67 7.87 2.96
C ASN A 60 -5.59 7.54 1.79
N TYR A 61 -5.85 6.25 1.54
CA TYR A 61 -6.77 5.83 0.48
C TYR A 61 -8.18 6.33 0.76
N ALA A 62 -8.68 6.15 1.98
CA ALA A 62 -9.99 6.63 2.41
C ALA A 62 -10.10 8.16 2.30
N TYR A 63 -9.04 8.89 2.66
CA TYR A 63 -9.03 10.36 2.51
C TYR A 63 -9.09 10.78 1.04
N LEU A 64 -8.28 10.17 0.16
CA LEU A 64 -8.28 10.50 -1.27
C LEU A 64 -9.61 10.14 -1.93
N GLU A 65 -10.22 9.03 -1.55
CA GLU A 65 -11.56 8.63 -2.01
C GLU A 65 -12.64 9.62 -1.54
N GLN A 66 -12.61 10.04 -0.27
CA GLN A 66 -13.55 11.03 0.27
C GLN A 66 -13.47 12.40 -0.43
N GLU A 67 -12.26 12.81 -0.83
CA GLU A 67 -12.02 14.06 -1.54
C GLU A 67 -12.17 13.92 -3.07
N GLU A 68 -12.61 12.76 -3.55
CA GLU A 68 -12.79 12.43 -4.98
C GLU A 68 -11.50 12.62 -5.81
N VAL A 69 -10.34 12.38 -5.19
CA VAL A 69 -9.02 12.49 -5.82
C VAL A 69 -8.56 11.12 -6.33
N GLN A 70 -8.15 11.06 -7.60
CA GLN A 70 -7.61 9.82 -8.17
C GLN A 70 -6.26 9.46 -7.52
N ALA A 71 -6.21 8.32 -6.83
CA ALA A 71 -5.00 7.86 -6.13
C ALA A 71 -4.16 6.90 -6.98
N ILE A 72 -2.97 7.32 -7.40
CA ILE A 72 -1.92 6.46 -7.99
C ILE A 72 -0.82 6.27 -6.92
N VAL A 73 -1.20 5.56 -5.85
CA VAL A 73 -0.33 5.35 -4.67
C VAL A 73 -0.13 3.86 -4.45
N LYS A 74 1.11 3.40 -4.58
CA LYS A 74 1.45 1.99 -4.34
C LYS A 74 1.14 1.59 -2.90
N TYR A 75 0.69 0.36 -2.68
CA TYR A 75 0.57 -0.18 -1.32
C TYR A 75 1.93 -0.65 -0.79
N SER A 76 2.08 -0.67 0.53
CA SER A 76 3.37 -0.87 1.21
C SER A 76 4.09 -2.18 0.88
N THR A 77 3.36 -3.26 0.58
CA THR A 77 3.94 -4.57 0.24
C THR A 77 4.20 -4.79 -1.25
N TYR A 78 3.85 -3.82 -2.11
CA TYR A 78 3.93 -3.98 -3.57
C TYR A 78 5.30 -4.47 -4.07
N HIS A 79 6.38 -3.87 -3.58
CA HIS A 79 7.74 -4.28 -3.96
C HIS A 79 8.15 -5.64 -3.39
N LYS A 80 7.68 -5.97 -2.17
CA LYS A 80 7.98 -7.25 -1.53
C LYS A 80 7.36 -8.41 -2.31
N GLU A 81 6.12 -8.22 -2.76
CA GLU A 81 5.36 -9.22 -3.53
C GLU A 81 5.98 -9.54 -4.89
N LYS A 82 6.70 -8.57 -5.48
CA LYS A 82 7.42 -8.77 -6.75
C LYS A 82 8.76 -9.49 -6.58
N SER A 83 9.20 -9.77 -5.35
CA SER A 83 10.47 -10.47 -5.11
C SER A 83 10.35 -11.97 -5.39
N LYS A 84 11.42 -12.57 -5.94
CA LYS A 84 11.49 -14.03 -6.19
C LYS A 84 11.22 -14.86 -4.93
N LYS A 85 11.75 -14.40 -3.79
CA LYS A 85 11.57 -15.05 -2.50
C LYS A 85 10.08 -15.15 -2.14
N TRP A 86 9.36 -14.03 -2.23
CA TRP A 86 7.93 -13.99 -1.91
C TRP A 86 7.11 -14.89 -2.84
N GLN A 87 7.41 -14.87 -4.14
CA GLN A 87 6.73 -15.74 -5.11
C GLN A 87 6.94 -17.22 -4.81
N LEU A 88 8.17 -17.62 -4.43
CA LEU A 88 8.47 -18.98 -4.02
C LEU A 88 7.73 -19.35 -2.73
N GLU A 89 7.75 -18.50 -1.71
CA GLU A 89 7.03 -18.74 -0.45
C GLU A 89 5.53 -18.94 -0.65
N VAL A 90 4.89 -18.08 -1.45
CA VAL A 90 3.47 -18.23 -1.83
C VAL A 90 3.25 -19.53 -2.62
N GLY A 91 4.16 -19.87 -3.53
CA GLY A 91 4.12 -21.11 -4.30
C GLY A 91 4.16 -22.36 -3.41
N TRP A 92 5.06 -22.40 -2.42
CA TRP A 92 5.17 -23.51 -1.48
C TRP A 92 3.93 -23.68 -0.61
N LEU A 93 3.35 -22.58 -0.14
CA LEU A 93 2.09 -22.60 0.61
C LEU A 93 0.94 -23.14 -0.23
N SER A 94 0.84 -22.73 -1.50
CA SER A 94 -0.17 -23.23 -2.43
C SER A 94 -0.01 -24.74 -2.68
N LEU A 95 1.22 -25.21 -2.89
CA LEU A 95 1.52 -26.63 -3.06
C LEU A 95 1.15 -27.44 -1.82
N ALA A 96 1.53 -26.96 -0.62
CA ALA A 96 1.23 -27.61 0.64
C ALA A 96 -0.28 -27.72 0.88
N HIS A 97 -1.04 -26.66 0.60
CA HIS A 97 -2.51 -26.66 0.69
C HIS A 97 -3.14 -27.69 -0.25
N ASN A 98 -2.66 -27.78 -1.50
CA ASN A 98 -3.16 -28.74 -2.46
C ASN A 98 -2.83 -30.19 -2.07
N LEU A 99 -1.63 -30.44 -1.53
CA LEU A 99 -1.25 -31.76 -1.01
C LEU A 99 -2.11 -32.19 0.19
N LEU A 100 -2.41 -31.27 1.11
CA LEU A 100 -3.29 -31.55 2.25
C LEU A 100 -4.72 -31.89 1.81
N LYS A 101 -5.24 -31.16 0.82
CA LYS A 101 -6.53 -31.47 0.18
C LYS A 101 -6.51 -32.85 -0.48
N TRP A 102 -5.45 -33.20 -1.21
CA TRP A 102 -5.32 -34.52 -1.81
C TRP A 102 -5.28 -35.64 -0.77
N ALA A 103 -4.51 -35.47 0.30
CA ALA A 103 -4.40 -36.46 1.38
C ALA A 103 -5.75 -36.71 2.08
N THR A 104 -6.50 -35.64 2.35
CA THR A 104 -7.84 -35.73 2.95
C THR A 104 -8.87 -36.38 2.03
N MET A 105 -8.82 -36.11 0.71
CA MET A 105 -9.66 -36.79 -0.28
C MET A 105 -9.36 -38.30 -0.34
N ASN A 106 -8.07 -38.68 -0.30
CA ASN A 106 -7.67 -40.08 -0.35
C ASN A 106 -8.00 -40.87 0.93
N GLN A 107 -8.01 -40.21 2.10
CA GLN A 107 -8.50 -40.83 3.34
C GLN A 107 -10.02 -41.08 3.26
N LYS A 108 -10.82 -40.13 2.78
CA LYS A 108 -12.27 -40.32 2.58
C LYS A 108 -12.59 -41.39 1.50
N GLY A 109 -11.77 -41.47 0.46
CA GLY A 109 -11.89 -42.50 -0.57
C GLY A 109 -11.62 -43.91 -0.04
N ARG A 110 -10.58 -44.11 0.78
CA ARG A 110 -10.27 -45.42 1.38
C ARG A 110 -11.34 -45.95 2.35
N VAL A 111 -12.00 -45.06 3.10
CA VAL A 111 -13.07 -45.45 4.04
C VAL A 111 -14.35 -45.90 3.30
N ARG A 112 -14.58 -45.41 2.07
CA ARG A 112 -15.76 -45.79 1.27
C ARG A 112 -15.65 -47.13 0.54
N VAL A 113 -14.45 -47.70 0.41
CA VAL A 113 -14.21 -48.98 -0.30
C VAL A 113 -14.09 -50.17 0.68
N GLN A 114 -14.18 -49.90 1.99
CA GLN A 114 -14.28 -50.92 3.03
C GLN A 114 -15.74 -51.03 3.53
N VAL A 115 -16.67 -51.44 2.66
CA VAL A 115 -18.00 -51.95 3.03
C VAL A 115 -18.38 -53.06 2.05
#